data_AF-A0A5C5XY95-F1
#
_entry.id   AF-A0A5C5XY95-F1
#
_cell.length_a   1.000
_cell.length_b   1.000
_cell.length_c   1.000
_cell.angle_alpha   90.00
_cell.angle_beta   90.00
_cell.angle_gamma   90.00
#
_symmetry.space_group_name_H-M   'P 1'
#
loop_
_entity.id
_entity.type
_entity.pdbx_description
1 polymer ?
#
loop_
_entity_poly.entity_id
_entity_poly.type
_entity_poly.pdbx_seq_one_letter_code
_entity_poly.pdbx_strand_id
1 'polypeptide(L)'
;MVCGAVLATVLDSGPRVYAADPVSWSTPMGEVPAATADDALVVVLMTNDVAAQQNARKRRSQPVSCWCQRSFERSVSRVPAGYSLPSAPIDFQHWAVGLPPIVTGGERPSDVERAIAIVTDGKYRILALSVGVPHGQDLRQLIEDAEDTRVLLRQDSSDANESSVKETVGRIVDRIRGRLNRIWQRELDRQFDALGEPDGDPIDDLFEETTRYTSAVKLRLGSIAGQLHQVYLQDAQTRFGLTEASDLNRLAILEQHPATRLPWVTTLAPFVVGSDLRSLYTDLAEVTWGQCVMPVERPGEQPSEAADDPLSLAEWVSQRDEKRPFTLQLRPPLLEDRISPQRAQVTDVARRRGLGWQDLDAVVKVTPSREVSPGEIAAWLSQTDGKPIDLRRPSRARFLFFRSPSDPPYPIRDGSPPGRAISMIRQVQK
;
A
#
# COMPACT_ATOMS: atom_id res chain seq x y z
N MET A 1 18.44 -46.53 -47.87
CA MET A 1 19.10 -46.56 -46.54
C MET A 1 19.05 -45.13 -46.02
N VAL A 2 18.09 -44.84 -45.14
CA VAL A 2 17.77 -43.49 -44.65
C VAL A 2 18.19 -43.45 -43.18
N CYS A 3 19.14 -42.60 -42.82
CA CYS A 3 19.51 -42.35 -41.42
C CYS A 3 18.72 -41.13 -40.92
N GLY A 4 17.72 -41.39 -40.07
CA GLY A 4 17.06 -40.36 -39.29
C GLY A 4 17.86 -40.06 -38.02
N ALA A 5 18.30 -38.82 -37.86
CA ALA A 5 18.87 -38.35 -36.61
C ALA A 5 17.74 -38.06 -35.61
N VAL A 6 17.63 -38.89 -34.58
CA VAL A 6 16.80 -38.63 -33.40
C VAL A 6 17.58 -37.69 -32.48
N LEU A 7 17.11 -36.45 -32.35
CA LEU A 7 17.55 -35.55 -31.29
C LEU A 7 17.07 -36.14 -29.95
N ALA A 8 17.99 -36.65 -29.15
CA ALA A 8 17.74 -37.00 -27.77
C ALA A 8 17.66 -35.72 -26.94
N THR A 9 16.45 -35.34 -26.53
CA THR A 9 16.21 -34.40 -25.44
C THR A 9 16.76 -35.01 -24.15
N VAL A 10 17.90 -34.51 -23.67
CA VAL A 10 18.39 -34.80 -22.34
C VAL A 10 17.44 -34.10 -21.35
N LEU A 11 16.49 -34.86 -20.81
CA LEU A 11 15.75 -34.49 -19.61
C LEU A 11 16.75 -34.50 -18.44
N ASP A 12 17.33 -33.34 -18.18
CA ASP A 12 18.14 -33.10 -16.99
C ASP A 12 17.25 -33.25 -15.75
N SER A 13 17.28 -34.45 -15.18
CA SER A 13 16.58 -34.86 -13.96
C SER A 13 17.58 -34.94 -12.81
N GLY A 14 18.48 -33.96 -12.74
CA GLY A 14 19.31 -33.73 -11.57
C GLY A 14 18.45 -33.39 -10.33
N PRO A 15 18.89 -33.75 -9.12
CA PRO A 15 18.22 -33.35 -7.90
C PRO A 15 18.18 -31.82 -7.83
N ARG A 16 16.98 -31.24 -7.79
CA ARG A 16 16.79 -29.79 -7.61
C ARG A 16 17.37 -29.41 -6.25
N VAL A 17 18.52 -28.74 -6.26
CA VAL A 17 19.06 -28.09 -5.07
C VAL A 17 18.16 -26.89 -4.80
N TYR A 18 17.42 -26.92 -3.70
CA TYR A 18 16.62 -25.80 -3.24
C TYR A 18 17.47 -24.91 -2.34
N ALA A 19 17.12 -23.62 -2.19
CA ALA A 19 17.74 -22.76 -1.20
C ALA A 19 17.52 -23.38 0.19
N ALA A 20 18.54 -24.09 0.70
CA ALA A 20 18.47 -24.85 1.94
C ALA A 20 18.75 -23.98 3.18
N ASP A 21 19.09 -22.70 2.97
CA ASP A 21 19.35 -21.77 4.05
C ASP A 21 18.04 -21.19 4.61
N PRO A 22 17.92 -21.05 5.95
CA PRO A 22 16.80 -20.36 6.54
C PRO A 22 16.73 -18.93 6.00
N VAL A 23 15.53 -18.46 5.65
CA VAL A 23 15.31 -17.10 5.17
C VAL A 23 15.84 -16.11 6.20
N SER A 24 16.87 -15.34 5.81
CA SER A 24 17.37 -14.24 6.61
C SER A 24 16.57 -12.99 6.25
N TRP A 25 15.76 -12.51 7.19
CA TRP A 25 15.04 -11.26 7.05
C TRP A 25 15.99 -10.09 7.28
N SER A 26 16.17 -9.24 6.28
CA SER A 26 16.95 -8.01 6.41
C SER A 26 16.09 -6.85 6.95
N THR A 27 16.77 -5.74 7.26
CA THR A 27 16.10 -4.57 7.85
C THR A 27 15.20 -3.91 6.80
N PRO A 28 13.95 -3.56 7.14
CA PRO A 28 13.07 -2.81 6.25
C PRO A 28 13.72 -1.52 5.75
N MET A 29 13.66 -1.28 4.44
CA MET A 29 14.28 -0.10 3.80
C MET A 29 15.79 0.02 4.05
N GLY A 30 16.46 -1.09 4.40
CA GLY A 30 17.91 -1.14 4.57
C GLY A 30 18.64 -0.95 3.24
N GLU A 31 19.83 -0.37 3.29
CA GLU A 31 20.66 -0.20 2.09
C GLU A 31 21.16 -1.54 1.59
N VAL A 32 20.99 -1.78 0.29
CA VAL A 32 21.67 -2.87 -0.41
C VAL A 32 23.09 -2.42 -0.71
N PRO A 33 24.13 -3.23 -0.40
CA PRO A 33 25.52 -2.84 -0.65
C PRO A 33 25.73 -2.40 -2.10
N ALA A 34 26.34 -1.22 -2.30
CA ALA A 34 26.51 -0.63 -3.62
C ALA A 34 27.22 -1.56 -4.63
N ALA A 35 28.13 -2.42 -4.15
CA ALA A 35 28.84 -3.41 -4.97
C ALA A 35 27.92 -4.47 -5.60
N THR A 36 26.75 -4.72 -5.01
CA THR A 36 25.76 -5.69 -5.50
C THR A 36 24.42 -5.06 -5.84
N ALA A 37 24.26 -3.75 -5.63
CA ALA A 37 22.97 -3.08 -5.72
C ALA A 37 22.33 -3.14 -7.12
N ASP A 38 23.14 -3.10 -8.19
CA ASP A 38 22.60 -3.19 -9.54
C ASP A 38 22.02 -4.59 -9.80
N ASP A 39 22.69 -5.65 -9.34
CA ASP A 39 22.32 -7.05 -9.60
C ASP A 39 21.47 -7.71 -8.51
N ALA A 40 21.30 -7.09 -7.36
CA ALA A 40 20.47 -7.62 -6.29
C ALA A 40 18.97 -7.49 -6.61
N LEU A 41 18.21 -8.46 -6.12
CA LEU A 41 16.76 -8.36 -6.02
C LEU A 41 16.38 -8.25 -4.54
N VAL A 42 15.43 -7.38 -4.23
CA VAL A 42 14.84 -7.30 -2.89
C VAL A 42 13.38 -7.71 -2.99
N VAL A 43 13.03 -8.80 -2.31
CA VAL A 43 11.65 -9.30 -2.17
C VAL A 43 11.08 -8.74 -0.87
N VAL A 44 10.15 -7.81 -1.01
CA VAL A 44 9.46 -7.15 0.09
C VAL A 44 8.10 -7.81 0.32
N LEU A 45 7.91 -8.39 1.50
CA LEU A 45 6.62 -8.85 2.01
C LEU A 45 6.02 -7.76 2.90
N MET A 46 5.05 -7.03 2.38
CA MET A 46 4.26 -6.07 3.15
C MET A 46 3.07 -6.77 3.80
N THR A 47 2.79 -6.48 5.06
CA THR A 47 1.64 -7.05 5.80
C THR A 47 0.95 -5.98 6.63
N ASN A 48 -0.31 -6.22 6.98
CA ASN A 48 -1.03 -5.40 7.96
C ASN A 48 -0.69 -5.76 9.42
N ASP A 49 0.48 -6.37 9.68
CA ASP A 49 1.00 -6.54 11.04
C ASP A 49 1.42 -5.20 11.64
N VAL A 50 1.38 -5.10 12.96
CA VAL A 50 1.83 -3.92 13.71
C VAL A 50 3.32 -4.01 13.98
N ALA A 51 4.07 -2.97 13.61
CA ALA A 51 5.51 -2.90 13.82
C ALA A 51 5.92 -3.18 15.29
N ALA A 52 7.00 -3.93 15.47
CA ALA A 52 7.45 -4.43 16.78
C ALA A 52 7.73 -3.30 17.81
N GLN A 53 8.21 -2.14 17.37
CA GLN A 53 8.46 -0.98 18.24
C GLN A 53 7.18 -0.44 18.88
N GLN A 54 6.03 -0.51 18.20
CA GLN A 54 4.73 -0.10 18.76
C GLN A 54 4.13 -1.15 19.70
N ASN A 55 4.63 -2.40 19.64
CA ASN A 55 4.33 -3.47 20.59
C ASN A 55 5.30 -3.52 21.80
N ALA A 56 6.34 -2.66 21.81
CA ALA A 56 7.46 -2.73 22.75
C ALA A 56 7.08 -2.49 24.23
N ARG A 57 5.85 -2.04 24.52
CA ARG A 57 5.35 -1.96 25.91
C ARG A 57 5.27 -3.31 26.62
N LYS A 58 5.40 -4.47 25.93
CA LYS A 58 5.27 -5.78 26.60
C LYS A 58 6.26 -6.91 26.27
N ARG A 59 7.16 -6.84 25.27
CA ARG A 59 8.07 -7.99 25.00
C ARG A 59 9.46 -7.58 24.51
N ARG A 60 10.48 -7.95 25.30
CA ARG A 60 11.88 -8.03 24.88
C ARG A 60 12.04 -9.10 23.79
N SER A 61 12.66 -8.71 22.68
CA SER A 61 13.40 -9.58 21.74
C SER A 61 12.68 -10.82 21.19
N GLN A 62 11.43 -10.72 20.74
CA GLN A 62 10.93 -11.72 19.80
C GLN A 62 11.38 -11.34 18.38
N PRO A 63 11.91 -12.28 17.57
CA PRO A 63 12.11 -12.04 16.15
C PRO A 63 10.78 -11.57 15.55
N VAL A 64 10.85 -10.63 14.61
CA VAL A 64 9.67 -10.06 13.93
C VAL A 64 8.97 -11.20 13.20
N SER A 65 8.00 -11.85 13.87
CA SER A 65 7.23 -12.92 13.28
C SER A 65 5.96 -12.35 12.68
N CYS A 66 5.87 -12.32 11.36
CA CYS A 66 4.64 -11.97 10.67
C CYS A 66 3.66 -13.14 10.66
N TRP A 67 2.36 -12.86 10.54
CA TRP A 67 1.31 -13.90 10.61
C TRP A 67 1.50 -15.01 9.56
N CYS A 68 2.00 -14.64 8.38
CA CYS A 68 2.22 -15.54 7.25
C CYS A 68 3.66 -16.05 7.11
N GLN A 69 4.54 -15.77 8.08
CA GLN A 69 5.98 -16.06 7.99
C GLN A 69 6.26 -17.50 7.53
N ARG A 70 5.67 -18.48 8.22
CA ARG A 70 5.89 -19.91 7.90
C ARG A 70 5.46 -20.29 6.49
N SER A 71 4.35 -19.70 6.02
CA SER A 71 3.86 -19.97 4.67
C SER A 71 4.79 -19.36 3.63
N PHE A 72 5.27 -18.15 3.88
CA PHE A 72 6.22 -17.46 3.00
C PHE A 72 7.59 -18.14 2.98
N GLU A 73 8.16 -18.51 4.14
CA GLU A 73 9.44 -19.24 4.23
C GLU A 73 9.40 -20.58 3.49
N ARG A 74 8.26 -21.28 3.55
CA ARG A 74 8.04 -22.50 2.74
C ARG A 74 7.98 -22.22 1.24
N SER A 75 7.52 -21.05 0.83
CA SER A 75 7.54 -20.62 -0.57
C SER A 75 8.97 -20.31 -1.01
N VAL A 76 9.74 -19.59 -0.18
CA VAL A 76 11.15 -19.29 -0.44
C VAL A 76 11.98 -20.56 -0.55
N SER A 77 11.78 -21.54 0.36
CA SER A 77 12.49 -22.82 0.31
C SER A 77 12.16 -23.67 -0.92
N ARG A 78 11.17 -23.28 -1.73
CA ARG A 78 10.80 -23.94 -2.99
C ARG A 78 11.33 -23.20 -4.21
N VAL A 79 11.91 -22.02 -4.01
CA VAL A 79 12.68 -21.33 -5.05
C VAL A 79 13.98 -22.13 -5.24
N PRO A 80 14.28 -22.60 -6.47
CA PRO A 80 15.51 -23.36 -6.73
C PRO A 80 16.75 -22.55 -6.31
N ALA A 81 17.74 -23.20 -5.70
CA ALA A 81 19.03 -22.56 -5.45
C ALA A 81 19.71 -22.24 -6.79
N GLY A 82 20.39 -21.08 -6.86
CA GLY A 82 21.05 -20.64 -8.09
C GLY A 82 20.09 -20.20 -9.21
N TYR A 83 18.83 -19.91 -8.88
CA TYR A 83 17.90 -19.37 -9.86
C TYR A 83 18.33 -17.96 -10.27
N SER A 84 18.48 -17.76 -11.58
CA SER A 84 18.87 -16.56 -12.34
C SER A 84 20.36 -16.16 -12.36
N LEU A 85 21.08 -15.98 -11.24
CA LEU A 85 22.53 -15.70 -11.23
C LEU A 85 23.14 -16.08 -9.87
N PRO A 86 24.15 -16.97 -9.79
CA PRO A 86 24.80 -17.33 -8.51
C PRO A 86 25.47 -16.16 -7.77
N SER A 87 25.73 -15.06 -8.47
CA SER A 87 26.38 -13.85 -7.97
C SER A 87 25.43 -12.74 -7.51
N ALA A 88 24.13 -12.88 -7.78
CA ALA A 88 23.10 -11.87 -7.47
C ALA A 88 22.32 -12.28 -6.20
N PRO A 89 22.58 -11.65 -5.04
CA PRO A 89 21.85 -11.99 -3.83
C PRO A 89 20.37 -11.57 -3.93
N ILE A 90 19.47 -12.46 -3.51
CA ILE A 90 18.07 -12.12 -3.25
C ILE A 90 17.94 -11.79 -1.77
N ASP A 91 17.58 -10.56 -1.47
CA ASP A 91 17.31 -10.08 -0.12
C ASP A 91 15.82 -10.17 0.20
N PHE A 92 15.47 -10.54 1.43
CA PHE A 92 14.08 -10.70 1.87
C PHE A 92 13.77 -9.74 3.00
N GLN A 93 12.75 -8.89 2.81
CA GLN A 93 12.33 -7.89 3.78
C GLN A 93 10.88 -8.07 4.17
N HIS A 94 10.56 -7.85 5.45
CA HIS A 94 9.18 -7.83 5.95
C HIS A 94 8.82 -6.42 6.40
N TRP A 95 7.79 -5.83 5.80
CA TRP A 95 7.33 -4.48 6.12
C TRP A 95 5.97 -4.57 6.84
N ALA A 96 5.98 -4.31 8.14
CA ALA A 96 4.80 -4.28 8.99
C ALA A 96 4.18 -2.87 8.96
N VAL A 97 3.10 -2.70 8.22
CA VAL A 97 2.45 -1.40 7.95
C VAL A 97 1.03 -1.31 8.51
N GLY A 98 0.65 -2.25 9.37
CA GLY A 98 -0.65 -2.28 10.03
C GLY A 98 -0.86 -1.17 11.05
N LEU A 99 -2.11 -0.75 11.21
CA LEU A 99 -2.50 0.23 12.24
C LEU A 99 -2.40 -0.37 13.65
N PRO A 100 -1.80 0.34 14.62
CA PRO A 100 -1.66 -0.16 15.97
C PRO A 100 -2.98 -0.17 16.76
N PRO A 101 -3.08 -1.00 17.82
CA PRO A 101 -4.28 -1.08 18.66
C PRO A 101 -4.78 0.27 19.19
N ILE A 102 -3.88 1.22 19.44
CA ILE A 102 -4.22 2.54 19.99
C ILE A 102 -5.11 3.37 19.06
N VAL A 103 -5.10 3.11 17.74
CA VAL A 103 -5.98 3.74 16.74
C VAL A 103 -7.04 2.79 16.18
N THR A 104 -7.11 1.57 16.71
CA THR A 104 -8.12 0.55 16.36
C THR A 104 -8.96 0.12 17.56
N GLY A 105 -9.11 0.99 18.57
CA GLY A 105 -10.00 0.74 19.72
C GLY A 105 -9.43 -0.11 20.85
N GLY A 106 -8.12 -0.38 20.85
CA GLY A 106 -7.40 -1.07 21.94
C GLY A 106 -7.49 -2.60 21.90
N GLU A 107 -8.31 -3.17 21.01
CA GLU A 107 -8.39 -4.61 20.77
C GLU A 107 -7.39 -5.03 19.69
N ARG A 108 -6.94 -6.30 19.72
CA ARG A 108 -6.26 -6.87 18.55
C ARG A 108 -7.22 -6.73 17.38
N PRO A 109 -6.84 -6.06 16.29
CA PRO A 109 -7.76 -5.79 15.21
C PRO A 109 -8.33 -7.12 14.75
N SER A 110 -9.65 -7.28 14.82
CA SER A 110 -10.33 -8.43 14.19
C SER A 110 -10.38 -8.26 12.66
N ASP A 111 -9.42 -7.53 12.10
CA ASP A 111 -9.30 -7.40 10.66
C ASP A 111 -8.71 -8.67 10.11
N VAL A 112 -9.13 -8.94 8.89
CA VAL A 112 -8.55 -10.01 8.11
C VAL A 112 -7.09 -9.67 7.81
N GLU A 113 -6.22 -10.66 7.98
CA GLU A 113 -4.80 -10.57 7.65
C GLU A 113 -4.62 -10.36 6.14
N ARG A 114 -3.71 -9.46 5.77
CA ARG A 114 -3.47 -9.03 4.38
C ARG A 114 -1.98 -8.99 4.10
N ALA A 115 -1.61 -9.28 2.86
CA ALA A 115 -0.23 -9.25 2.40
C ALA A 115 -0.10 -8.72 0.97
N ILE A 116 1.04 -8.12 0.65
CA ILE A 116 1.47 -7.76 -0.70
C ILE A 116 2.93 -8.21 -0.81
N ALA A 117 3.27 -8.95 -1.86
CA ALA A 117 4.64 -9.30 -2.20
C ALA A 117 5.09 -8.44 -3.37
N ILE A 118 6.22 -7.74 -3.22
CA ILE A 118 6.78 -6.87 -4.25
C ILE A 118 8.24 -7.29 -4.46
N VAL A 119 8.66 -7.37 -5.72
CA VAL A 119 10.06 -7.59 -6.08
C VAL A 119 10.60 -6.28 -6.64
N THR A 120 11.76 -5.87 -6.13
CA THR A 120 12.45 -4.64 -6.53
C THR A 120 13.90 -4.93 -6.89
N ASP A 121 14.54 -4.01 -7.61
CA ASP A 121 16.00 -4.00 -7.75
C ASP A 121 16.68 -3.51 -6.45
N GLY A 122 18.01 -3.52 -6.38
CA GLY A 122 18.73 -3.02 -5.21
C GLY A 122 18.62 -1.50 -4.98
N LYS A 123 17.96 -0.75 -5.89
CA LYS A 123 17.62 0.67 -5.75
C LYS A 123 16.15 0.88 -5.34
N TYR A 124 15.43 -0.19 -4.99
CA TYR A 124 14.02 -0.19 -4.62
C TYR A 124 13.04 0.20 -5.74
N ARG A 125 13.45 0.10 -7.01
CA ARG A 125 12.51 0.28 -8.13
C ARG A 125 11.63 -0.95 -8.27
N ILE A 126 10.33 -0.75 -8.40
CA ILE A 126 9.36 -1.86 -8.52
C ILE A 126 9.58 -2.61 -9.82
N LEU A 127 9.73 -3.93 -9.76
CA LEU A 127 9.88 -4.80 -10.93
C LEU A 127 8.66 -5.70 -11.13
N ALA A 128 8.08 -6.21 -10.05
CA ALA A 128 6.87 -7.00 -10.08
C ALA A 128 6.14 -6.90 -8.74
N LEU A 129 4.82 -7.16 -8.74
CA LEU A 129 4.02 -7.19 -7.53
C LEU A 129 2.95 -8.29 -7.58
N SER A 130 2.52 -8.74 -6.41
CA SER A 130 1.44 -9.71 -6.18
C SER A 130 0.71 -9.35 -4.89
N VAL A 131 -0.60 -9.58 -4.84
CA VAL A 131 -1.41 -9.35 -3.64
C VAL A 131 -1.83 -10.68 -3.06
N GLY A 132 -1.55 -10.90 -1.78
CA GLY A 132 -1.67 -12.19 -1.11
C GLY A 132 -0.29 -12.78 -0.74
N VAL A 133 -0.30 -13.96 -0.13
CA VAL A 133 0.92 -14.67 0.24
C VAL A 133 1.28 -15.62 -0.90
N PRO A 134 2.34 -15.36 -1.69
CA PRO A 134 2.66 -16.20 -2.84
C PRO A 134 3.04 -17.62 -2.39
N HIS A 135 2.55 -18.64 -3.10
CA HIS A 135 3.06 -20.00 -2.96
C HIS A 135 4.40 -20.14 -3.70
N GLY A 136 5.10 -21.27 -3.51
CA GLY A 136 6.44 -21.45 -4.11
C GLY A 136 6.48 -21.28 -5.64
N GLN A 137 5.43 -21.70 -6.37
CA GLN A 137 5.33 -21.48 -7.81
C GLN A 137 5.04 -20.01 -8.15
N ASP A 138 4.13 -19.37 -7.41
CA ASP A 138 3.79 -17.96 -7.61
C ASP A 138 4.98 -17.04 -7.33
N LEU A 139 5.73 -17.32 -6.25
CA LEU A 139 6.91 -16.55 -5.88
C LEU A 139 8.02 -16.69 -6.92
N ARG A 140 8.22 -17.91 -7.44
CA ARG A 140 9.16 -18.15 -8.54
C ARG A 140 8.76 -17.36 -9.79
N GLN A 141 7.50 -17.43 -10.21
CA GLN A 141 7.01 -16.68 -11.36
C GLN A 141 7.16 -15.16 -11.15
N LEU A 142 6.89 -14.68 -9.93
CA LEU A 142 7.04 -13.28 -9.57
C LEU A 142 8.50 -12.80 -9.72
N ILE A 143 9.47 -13.64 -9.31
CA ILE A 143 10.91 -13.36 -9.47
C ILE A 143 11.31 -13.41 -10.95
N GLU A 144 10.82 -14.38 -11.73
CA GLU A 144 11.06 -14.46 -13.17
C GLU A 144 10.55 -13.22 -13.91
N ASP A 145 9.30 -12.82 -13.63
CA ASP A 145 8.70 -11.63 -14.23
C ASP A 145 9.46 -10.36 -13.83
N ALA A 146 10.02 -10.31 -12.62
CA ALA A 146 10.83 -9.21 -12.14
C ALA A 146 12.19 -9.14 -12.84
N GLU A 147 12.85 -10.28 -13.05
CA GLU A 147 14.11 -10.37 -13.81
C GLU A 147 13.92 -9.91 -15.26
N ASP A 148 12.87 -10.40 -15.93
CA ASP A 148 12.54 -9.98 -17.29
C ASP A 148 12.29 -8.46 -17.36
N THR A 149 11.55 -7.93 -16.37
CA THR A 149 11.29 -6.49 -16.27
C THR A 149 12.56 -5.70 -16.02
N ARG A 150 13.48 -6.21 -15.19
CA ARG A 150 14.77 -5.59 -14.93
C ARG A 150 15.62 -5.50 -16.19
N VAL A 151 15.65 -6.56 -17.00
CA VAL A 151 16.36 -6.57 -18.29
C VAL A 151 15.79 -5.51 -19.23
N LEU A 152 14.45 -5.39 -19.32
CA LEU A 152 13.79 -4.35 -20.12
C LEU A 152 14.18 -2.94 -19.66
N LEU A 153 14.11 -2.66 -18.36
CA LEU A 153 14.48 -1.36 -17.80
C LEU A 153 15.97 -1.02 -18.02
N ARG A 154 16.85 -2.03 -18.00
CA ARG A 154 18.28 -1.83 -18.27
C ARG A 154 18.56 -1.52 -19.73
N GLN A 155 17.91 -2.22 -20.66
CA GLN A 155 18.05 -1.97 -22.10
C GLN A 155 17.66 -0.54 -22.45
N ASP A 156 16.53 -0.07 -21.92
CA ASP A 156 16.06 1.30 -22.16
C ASP A 156 16.98 2.34 -21.51
N SER A 157 17.61 2.05 -20.38
CA SER A 157 18.61 2.93 -19.76
C SER A 157 19.95 3.00 -20.51
N SER A 158 20.32 1.95 -21.25
CA SER A 158 21.55 1.94 -22.07
C SER A 158 21.37 2.62 -23.42
N ASP A 159 20.15 2.59 -23.95
CA ASP A 159 19.76 3.26 -25.20
C ASP A 159 19.34 4.71 -24.88
N ALA A 160 20.24 5.45 -24.20
CA ALA A 160 20.04 6.82 -23.67
C ALA A 160 19.69 7.92 -24.71
N ASN A 161 19.38 7.55 -25.94
CA ASN A 161 18.74 8.41 -26.91
C ASN A 161 17.31 7.89 -27.15
N GLU A 162 16.32 8.58 -26.57
CA GLU A 162 14.90 8.60 -26.98
C GLU A 162 13.95 7.48 -26.55
N SER A 163 14.30 6.50 -25.69
CA SER A 163 13.24 5.58 -25.22
C SER A 163 12.31 6.28 -24.23
N SER A 164 11.11 6.62 -24.72
CA SER A 164 10.10 7.28 -23.91
C SER A 164 9.55 6.32 -22.85
N VAL A 165 9.25 6.79 -21.64
CA VAL A 165 8.56 6.02 -20.59
C VAL A 165 7.34 5.25 -21.12
N LYS A 166 6.63 5.83 -22.09
CA LYS A 166 5.48 5.21 -22.75
C LYS A 166 5.86 3.96 -23.57
N GLU A 167 7.04 3.93 -24.17
CA GLU A 167 7.56 2.77 -24.90
C GLU A 167 7.86 1.60 -23.96
N THR A 168 8.58 1.85 -22.85
CA THR A 168 8.84 0.85 -21.80
C THR A 168 7.52 0.30 -21.26
N VAL A 169 6.57 1.19 -20.90
CA VAL A 169 5.22 0.79 -20.47
C VAL A 169 4.52 -0.02 -21.56
N GLY A 170 4.63 0.38 -22.83
CA GLY A 170 4.05 -0.31 -23.98
C GLY A 170 4.56 -1.73 -24.15
N ARG A 171 5.88 -1.95 -24.05
CA ARG A 171 6.49 -3.29 -24.10
C ARG A 171 6.00 -4.18 -22.95
N ILE A 172 5.87 -3.61 -21.74
CA ILE A 172 5.31 -4.33 -20.59
C ILE A 172 3.83 -4.66 -20.83
N VAL A 173 3.04 -3.71 -21.32
CA VAL A 173 1.61 -3.87 -21.67
C VAL A 173 1.42 -5.01 -22.68
N ASP A 174 2.20 -5.04 -23.75
CA ASP A 174 2.13 -6.06 -24.78
C ASP A 174 2.39 -7.47 -24.22
N ARG A 175 3.38 -7.60 -23.33
CA ARG A 175 3.70 -8.85 -22.64
C ARG A 175 2.54 -9.33 -21.75
N ILE A 176 1.93 -8.43 -20.98
CA ILE A 176 0.88 -8.82 -20.03
C ILE A 176 -0.48 -9.02 -20.69
N ARG A 177 -0.73 -8.43 -21.86
CA ARG A 177 -2.02 -8.52 -22.57
C ARG A 177 -2.45 -9.98 -22.76
N GLY A 178 -1.51 -10.86 -23.10
CA GLY A 178 -1.78 -12.30 -23.28
C GLY A 178 -2.16 -13.07 -22.00
N ARG A 179 -1.91 -12.51 -20.82
CA ARG A 179 -2.18 -13.14 -19.51
C ARG A 179 -3.54 -12.75 -18.92
N LEU A 180 -4.18 -11.73 -19.49
CA LEU A 180 -5.44 -11.19 -19.00
C LEU A 180 -6.64 -11.75 -19.77
N ASN A 181 -7.79 -11.85 -19.10
CA ASN A 181 -9.05 -12.12 -19.79
C ASN A 181 -9.53 -10.87 -20.55
N ARG A 182 -10.54 -11.02 -21.42
CA ARG A 182 -11.06 -9.94 -22.28
C ARG A 182 -11.48 -8.68 -21.53
N ILE A 183 -12.03 -8.80 -20.33
CA ILE A 183 -12.50 -7.64 -19.54
C ILE A 183 -11.28 -6.85 -19.05
N TRP A 184 -10.32 -7.53 -18.45
CA TRP A 184 -9.10 -6.90 -17.93
C TRP A 184 -8.17 -6.38 -19.04
N GLN A 185 -8.14 -7.03 -20.21
CA GLN A 185 -7.44 -6.51 -21.39
C GLN A 185 -8.00 -5.16 -21.83
N ARG A 186 -9.33 -5.01 -21.89
CA ARG A 186 -9.96 -3.73 -22.26
C ARG A 186 -9.64 -2.63 -21.26
N GLU A 187 -9.65 -2.94 -19.97
CA GLU A 187 -9.29 -1.96 -18.94
C GLU A 187 -7.80 -1.59 -19.04
N LEU A 188 -6.92 -2.55 -19.30
CA LEU A 188 -5.50 -2.30 -19.53
C LEU A 188 -5.28 -1.35 -20.72
N ASP A 189 -5.86 -1.67 -21.88
CA ASP A 189 -5.72 -0.84 -23.09
C ASP A 189 -6.29 0.57 -22.85
N ARG A 190 -7.43 0.68 -22.15
CA ARG A 190 -8.02 1.96 -21.78
C ARG A 190 -7.11 2.82 -20.89
N GLN A 191 -6.44 2.22 -19.90
CA GLN A 191 -5.50 2.96 -19.05
C GLN A 191 -4.24 3.35 -19.83
N PHE A 192 -3.78 2.49 -20.74
CA PHE A 192 -2.63 2.77 -21.59
C PHE A 192 -2.89 3.93 -22.55
N ASP A 193 -4.05 3.94 -23.22
CA ASP A 193 -4.47 5.04 -24.10
C ASP A 193 -4.61 6.36 -23.33
N ALA A 194 -5.05 6.31 -22.07
CA ALA A 194 -5.19 7.49 -21.21
C ALA A 194 -3.86 8.05 -20.71
N LEU A 195 -2.73 7.35 -20.88
CA LEU A 195 -1.42 7.81 -20.42
C LEU A 195 -0.94 9.08 -21.13
N GLY A 196 -1.44 9.34 -22.36
CA GLY A 196 -1.05 10.46 -23.22
C GLY A 196 0.30 10.25 -23.89
N GLU A 197 0.82 11.27 -24.60
CA GLU A 197 2.25 11.34 -24.96
C GLU A 197 3.03 11.95 -23.78
N PRO A 198 4.28 11.55 -23.55
CA PRO A 198 5.10 12.12 -22.49
C PRO A 198 5.44 13.59 -22.81
N ASP A 199 4.96 14.52 -21.99
CA ASP A 199 5.39 15.91 -22.01
C ASP A 199 6.71 16.05 -21.23
N GLY A 200 7.82 16.22 -21.94
CA GLY A 200 9.09 16.63 -21.33
C GLY A 200 10.33 16.34 -22.16
N ASP A 201 11.33 17.20 -22.00
CA ASP A 201 12.67 16.96 -22.50
C ASP A 201 13.29 15.71 -21.83
N PRO A 202 14.13 14.94 -22.56
CA PRO A 202 14.88 13.83 -21.99
C PRO A 202 15.78 14.32 -20.84
N ILE A 203 15.83 13.55 -19.75
CA ILE A 203 16.65 13.85 -18.57
C ILE A 203 17.89 12.95 -18.61
N ASP A 204 19.07 13.51 -18.32
CA ASP A 204 20.35 12.79 -18.32
C ASP A 204 20.61 11.96 -17.03
N ASP A 205 19.88 12.20 -15.93
CA ASP A 205 20.03 11.48 -14.65
C ASP A 205 18.87 10.50 -14.34
N LEU A 206 19.21 9.20 -14.28
CA LEU A 206 18.33 8.09 -13.93
C LEU A 206 17.65 8.25 -12.54
N PHE A 207 18.28 8.95 -11.59
CA PHE A 207 17.70 9.17 -10.26
C PHE A 207 16.64 10.27 -10.26
N GLU A 208 16.89 11.36 -10.98
CA GLU A 208 15.89 12.41 -11.22
C GLU A 208 14.71 11.87 -12.05
N GLU A 209 15.00 11.01 -13.03
CA GLU A 209 13.98 10.31 -13.81
C GLU A 209 13.12 9.41 -12.92
N THR A 210 13.71 8.59 -12.05
CA THR A 210 12.97 7.72 -11.11
C THR A 210 12.08 8.54 -10.18
N THR A 211 12.58 9.66 -9.66
CA THR A 211 11.84 10.54 -8.74
C THR A 211 10.67 11.24 -9.44
N ARG A 212 10.91 11.79 -10.64
CA ARG A 212 9.88 12.43 -11.48
C ARG A 212 8.81 11.41 -11.89
N TYR A 213 9.23 10.22 -12.33
CA TYR A 213 8.34 9.13 -12.68
C TYR A 213 7.47 8.72 -11.48
N THR A 214 8.09 8.48 -10.33
CA THR A 214 7.37 8.10 -9.10
C THR A 214 6.34 9.16 -8.71
N SER A 215 6.69 10.45 -8.84
CA SER A 215 5.76 11.56 -8.57
C SER A 215 4.57 11.57 -9.53
N ALA A 216 4.80 11.33 -10.83
CA ALA A 216 3.73 11.19 -11.81
C ALA A 216 2.82 9.98 -11.54
N VAL A 217 3.40 8.85 -11.13
CA VAL A 217 2.67 7.65 -10.74
C VAL A 217 1.79 7.92 -9.52
N LYS A 218 2.30 8.58 -8.47
CA LYS A 218 1.50 8.96 -7.29
C LYS A 218 0.23 9.74 -7.64
N LEU A 219 0.35 10.72 -8.52
CA LEU A 219 -0.80 11.54 -8.95
C LEU A 219 -1.89 10.72 -9.67
N ARG A 220 -1.48 9.71 -10.44
CA ARG A 220 -2.37 8.89 -11.27
C ARG A 220 -2.88 7.63 -10.57
N LEU A 221 -2.12 7.08 -9.62
CA LEU A 221 -2.35 5.78 -9.00
C LEU A 221 -3.77 5.65 -8.43
N GLY A 222 -4.24 6.66 -7.67
CA GLY A 222 -5.59 6.64 -7.11
C GLY A 222 -6.70 6.61 -8.19
N SER A 223 -6.47 7.23 -9.36
CA SER A 223 -7.40 7.20 -10.48
C SER A 223 -7.49 5.80 -11.10
N ILE A 224 -6.31 5.25 -11.43
CA ILE A 224 -6.17 3.94 -12.06
C ILE A 224 -6.75 2.88 -11.14
N ALA A 225 -6.29 2.84 -9.90
CA ALA A 225 -6.75 1.87 -8.91
C ALA A 225 -8.25 1.99 -8.62
N GLY A 226 -8.81 3.21 -8.58
CA GLY A 226 -10.25 3.42 -8.38
C GLY A 226 -11.11 2.84 -9.49
N GLN A 227 -10.68 2.99 -10.75
CA GLN A 227 -11.36 2.40 -11.90
C GLN A 227 -11.26 0.87 -11.88
N LEU A 228 -10.05 0.34 -11.68
CA LEU A 228 -9.81 -1.10 -11.60
C LEU A 228 -10.53 -1.75 -10.40
N HIS A 229 -10.72 -1.02 -9.30
CA HIS A 229 -11.40 -1.54 -8.11
C HIS A 229 -12.87 -1.88 -8.37
N GLN A 230 -13.59 -1.06 -9.14
CA GLN A 230 -14.99 -1.33 -9.48
C GLN A 230 -15.13 -2.60 -10.34
N VAL A 231 -14.24 -2.75 -11.32
CA VAL A 231 -14.19 -3.95 -12.18
C VAL A 231 -13.81 -5.18 -11.36
N TYR A 232 -12.86 -5.03 -10.43
CA TYR A 232 -12.46 -6.08 -9.50
C TYR A 232 -13.61 -6.56 -8.63
N LEU A 233 -14.39 -5.65 -8.03
CA LEU A 233 -15.50 -6.04 -7.17
C LEU A 233 -16.56 -6.83 -7.96
N GLN A 234 -16.90 -6.41 -9.17
CA GLN A 234 -17.85 -7.14 -10.02
C GLN A 234 -17.31 -8.51 -10.45
N ASP A 235 -16.03 -8.59 -10.82
CA ASP A 235 -15.36 -9.84 -11.16
C ASP A 235 -15.29 -10.79 -9.95
N ALA A 236 -14.99 -10.28 -8.76
CA ALA A 236 -14.98 -11.07 -7.53
C ALA A 236 -16.38 -11.56 -7.14
N GLN A 237 -17.41 -10.73 -7.27
CA GLN A 237 -18.81 -11.12 -7.04
C GLN A 237 -19.24 -12.25 -7.95
N THR A 238 -18.85 -12.21 -9.23
CA THR A 238 -19.20 -13.27 -10.20
C THR A 238 -18.38 -14.54 -10.00
N ARG A 239 -17.06 -14.44 -9.73
CA ARG A 239 -16.18 -15.61 -9.50
C ARG A 239 -16.46 -16.33 -8.18
N PHE A 240 -16.79 -15.61 -7.12
CA PHE A 240 -16.91 -16.16 -5.76
C PHE A 240 -18.32 -16.11 -5.19
N GLY A 241 -19.32 -15.61 -5.93
CA GLY A 241 -20.72 -15.59 -5.51
C GLY A 241 -21.01 -14.63 -4.36
N LEU A 242 -20.29 -13.51 -4.28
CA LEU A 242 -20.44 -12.52 -3.21
C LEU A 242 -21.68 -11.65 -3.49
N THR A 243 -22.66 -11.61 -2.59
CA THR A 243 -23.93 -10.89 -2.78
C THR A 243 -24.29 -9.97 -1.62
N GLU A 244 -23.74 -10.18 -0.42
CA GLU A 244 -24.04 -9.42 0.78
C GLU A 244 -22.93 -8.43 1.16
N ALA A 245 -23.25 -7.40 1.95
CA ALA A 245 -22.23 -6.49 2.49
C ALA A 245 -21.25 -7.19 3.45
N SER A 246 -21.69 -8.28 4.09
CA SER A 246 -20.86 -9.15 4.94
C SER A 246 -19.78 -9.88 4.14
N ASP A 247 -19.96 -10.06 2.83
CA ASP A 247 -19.05 -10.78 1.95
C ASP A 247 -17.75 -10.02 1.68
N LEU A 248 -17.68 -8.71 1.97
CA LEU A 248 -16.43 -7.95 1.89
C LEU A 248 -15.35 -8.51 2.83
N ASN A 249 -15.75 -9.00 4.01
CA ASN A 249 -14.83 -9.68 4.92
C ASN A 249 -14.37 -11.03 4.36
N ARG A 250 -15.26 -11.76 3.67
CA ARG A 250 -14.90 -13.02 3.00
C ARG A 250 -13.94 -12.75 1.84
N LEU A 251 -14.18 -11.69 1.07
CA LEU A 251 -13.28 -11.25 0.00
C LEU A 251 -11.88 -10.95 0.54
N ALA A 252 -11.78 -10.23 1.67
CA ALA A 252 -10.49 -9.97 2.30
C ALA A 252 -9.73 -11.25 2.67
N ILE A 253 -10.43 -12.34 3.03
CA ILE A 253 -9.82 -13.65 3.32
C ILE A 253 -9.36 -14.29 2.01
N LEU A 254 -10.19 -14.26 0.97
CA LEU A 254 -9.82 -14.76 -0.35
C LEU A 254 -8.61 -14.03 -0.93
N GLU A 255 -8.46 -12.73 -0.66
CA GLU A 255 -7.31 -11.90 -1.07
C GLU A 255 -5.98 -12.32 -0.44
N GLN A 256 -5.99 -13.20 0.56
CA GLN A 256 -4.75 -13.84 1.04
C GLN A 256 -4.16 -14.80 -0.01
N HIS A 257 -4.97 -15.30 -0.94
CA HIS A 257 -4.52 -16.13 -2.04
C HIS A 257 -4.14 -15.27 -3.28
N PRO A 258 -2.94 -15.44 -3.86
CA PRO A 258 -2.42 -14.57 -4.93
C PRO A 258 -3.30 -14.52 -6.19
N ALA A 259 -3.94 -15.64 -6.55
CA ALA A 259 -4.84 -15.70 -7.70
C ALA A 259 -6.10 -14.82 -7.59
N THR A 260 -6.49 -14.38 -6.38
CA THR A 260 -7.74 -13.63 -6.18
C THR A 260 -7.67 -12.26 -6.85
N ARG A 261 -6.57 -11.53 -6.64
CA ARG A 261 -6.33 -10.20 -7.24
C ARG A 261 -5.40 -10.21 -8.45
N LEU A 262 -4.95 -11.38 -8.90
CA LEU A 262 -3.99 -11.49 -10.01
C LEU A 262 -4.36 -10.63 -11.23
N PRO A 263 -5.61 -10.62 -11.75
CA PRO A 263 -5.95 -9.77 -12.88
C PRO A 263 -5.81 -8.28 -12.60
N TRP A 264 -6.29 -7.81 -11.44
CA TRP A 264 -6.18 -6.42 -11.00
C TRP A 264 -4.72 -5.99 -10.89
N VAL A 265 -3.88 -6.84 -10.27
CA VAL A 265 -2.45 -6.57 -10.10
C VAL A 265 -1.72 -6.56 -11.44
N THR A 266 -2.04 -7.51 -12.32
CA THR A 266 -1.44 -7.62 -13.65
C THR A 266 -1.78 -6.39 -14.49
N THR A 267 -3.02 -5.88 -14.41
CA THR A 267 -3.42 -4.64 -15.10
C THR A 267 -2.77 -3.39 -14.49
N LEU A 268 -2.53 -3.35 -13.18
CA LEU A 268 -1.89 -2.20 -12.52
C LEU A 268 -0.37 -2.14 -12.77
N ALA A 269 0.29 -3.30 -12.88
CA ALA A 269 1.75 -3.41 -12.88
C ALA A 269 2.49 -2.48 -13.86
N PRO A 270 2.07 -2.32 -15.14
CA PRO A 270 2.79 -1.47 -16.08
C PRO A 270 2.88 -0.01 -15.65
N PHE A 271 1.98 0.46 -14.78
CA PHE A 271 1.89 1.86 -14.37
C PHE A 271 2.64 2.17 -13.08
N VAL A 272 3.21 1.15 -12.43
CA VAL A 272 3.94 1.29 -11.15
C VAL A 272 5.36 0.74 -11.23
N VAL A 273 5.64 -0.18 -12.16
CA VAL A 273 6.99 -0.69 -12.46
C VAL A 273 7.94 0.48 -12.77
N GLY A 274 9.15 0.42 -12.23
CA GLY A 274 10.16 1.48 -12.33
C GLY A 274 10.05 2.56 -11.24
N SER A 275 8.92 2.64 -10.53
CA SER A 275 8.76 3.61 -9.43
C SER A 275 9.55 3.21 -8.18
N ASP A 276 9.98 4.18 -7.38
CA ASP A 276 10.61 3.94 -6.08
C ASP A 276 9.58 3.46 -5.05
N LEU A 277 9.72 2.21 -4.62
CA LEU A 277 8.86 1.59 -3.62
C LEU A 277 8.89 2.33 -2.28
N ARG A 278 10.05 2.87 -1.87
CA ARG A 278 10.18 3.57 -0.57
C ARG A 278 9.32 4.82 -0.51
N SER A 279 9.01 5.41 -1.66
CA SER A 279 8.14 6.56 -1.80
C SER A 279 6.68 6.16 -2.04
N LEU A 280 6.41 5.02 -2.67
CA LEU A 280 5.08 4.62 -3.17
C LEU A 280 4.34 3.59 -2.30
N TYR A 281 5.02 2.90 -1.37
CA TYR A 281 4.44 1.75 -0.66
C TYR A 281 3.17 2.08 0.14
N THR A 282 3.06 3.27 0.74
CA THR A 282 1.86 3.69 1.47
C THR A 282 0.67 3.71 0.52
N ASP A 283 0.82 4.39 -0.61
CA ASP A 283 -0.24 4.56 -1.60
C ASP A 283 -0.65 3.21 -2.18
N LEU A 284 0.32 2.34 -2.50
CA LEU A 284 0.06 0.98 -2.99
C LEU A 284 -0.70 0.12 -1.98
N ALA A 285 -0.32 0.17 -0.70
CA ALA A 285 -1.00 -0.57 0.35
C ALA A 285 -2.42 -0.04 0.59
N GLU A 286 -2.60 1.28 0.60
CA GLU A 286 -3.90 1.91 0.77
C GLU A 286 -4.85 1.61 -0.39
N VAL A 287 -4.39 1.70 -1.65
CA VAL A 287 -5.25 1.35 -2.79
C VAL A 287 -5.54 -0.15 -2.88
N THR A 288 -4.65 -0.97 -2.34
CA THR A 288 -4.89 -2.42 -2.32
C THR A 288 -5.89 -2.77 -1.22
N TRP A 289 -5.67 -2.32 0.01
CA TRP A 289 -6.45 -2.76 1.17
C TRP A 289 -7.65 -1.88 1.48
N GLY A 290 -7.75 -0.69 0.88
CA GLY A 290 -8.82 0.27 1.14
C GLY A 290 -8.78 0.87 2.55
N GLN A 291 -7.60 0.87 3.20
CA GLN A 291 -7.42 1.37 4.56
C GLN A 291 -6.07 2.07 4.69
N CYS A 292 -5.99 3.07 5.57
CA CYS A 292 -4.73 3.72 5.90
C CYS A 292 -3.73 2.75 6.52
N VAL A 293 -2.45 3.05 6.33
CA VAL A 293 -1.34 2.24 6.82
C VAL A 293 -0.38 3.07 7.67
N MET A 294 0.43 2.39 8.48
CA MET A 294 1.52 3.03 9.21
C MET A 294 2.74 3.21 8.31
N PRO A 295 3.42 4.36 8.37
CA PRO A 295 4.72 4.49 7.74
C PRO A 295 5.73 3.55 8.41
N VAL A 296 6.61 2.96 7.62
CA VAL A 296 7.77 2.21 8.10
C VAL A 296 8.87 3.20 8.47
N GLU A 297 9.45 3.07 9.67
CA GLU A 297 10.61 3.87 10.08
C GLU A 297 11.83 3.51 9.23
N ARG A 298 12.47 4.51 8.60
CA ARG A 298 13.72 4.30 7.87
C ARG A 298 14.90 4.30 8.82
N PRO A 299 15.85 3.35 8.70
CA PRO A 299 17.07 3.37 9.50
C PRO A 299 17.86 4.67 9.23
N GLY A 300 18.16 5.44 10.28
CA GLY A 300 19.00 6.64 10.19
C GLY A 300 18.31 7.91 9.69
N GLU A 301 17.04 7.84 9.27
CA GLU A 301 16.26 9.03 8.91
C GLU A 301 15.77 9.70 10.20
N GLN A 302 16.36 10.85 10.54
CA GLN A 302 15.72 11.77 11.49
C GLN A 302 14.40 12.24 10.87
N PRO A 303 13.32 12.44 11.66
CA PRO A 303 12.04 12.90 11.13
C PRO A 303 12.27 14.13 10.25
N SER A 304 12.04 13.95 8.95
CA SER A 304 12.38 14.93 7.93
C SER A 304 11.65 16.26 8.19
N GLU A 305 12.42 17.33 8.30
CA GLU A 305 11.94 18.73 8.35
C GLU A 305 11.29 19.19 7.01
N ALA A 306 11.17 18.30 6.01
CA ALA A 306 10.74 18.62 4.65
C ALA A 306 9.24 18.42 4.37
N ALA A 307 8.38 18.58 5.38
CA ALA A 307 6.95 18.82 5.16
C ALA A 307 6.64 20.24 5.67
N ASP A 308 5.92 21.04 4.87
CA ASP A 308 5.50 22.42 5.14
C ASP A 308 4.63 22.62 6.41
N ASP A 309 4.64 21.68 7.35
CA ASP A 309 3.98 21.74 8.65
C ASP A 309 5.03 21.49 9.77
N PRO A 310 5.79 22.53 10.18
CA PRO A 310 7.00 22.41 10.99
C PRO A 310 6.76 22.04 12.46
N LEU A 311 5.52 21.69 12.85
CA LEU A 311 5.17 21.32 14.21
C LEU A 311 4.66 19.89 14.23
N SER A 312 5.29 19.04 15.02
CA SER A 312 4.72 17.72 15.35
C SER A 312 3.29 17.88 15.89
N LEU A 313 2.45 16.85 15.74
CA LEU A 313 1.07 16.91 16.27
C LEU A 313 1.07 17.24 17.77
N ALA A 314 2.04 16.70 18.52
CA ALA A 314 2.22 16.98 19.94
C ALA A 314 2.50 18.47 20.21
N GLU A 315 3.43 19.08 19.48
CA GLU A 315 3.75 20.50 19.62
C GLU A 315 2.55 21.39 19.26
N TRP A 316 1.87 21.08 18.16
CA TRP A 316 0.69 21.82 17.73
C TRP A 316 -0.48 21.72 18.71
N VAL A 317 -0.65 20.58 19.37
CA VAL A 317 -1.62 20.45 20.47
C VAL A 317 -1.17 21.24 21.70
N SER A 318 0.14 21.18 22.05
CA SER A 318 0.69 21.86 23.24
C SER A 318 0.64 23.38 23.18
N GLN A 319 0.67 23.97 21.97
CA GLN A 319 0.55 25.41 21.76
C GLN A 319 -0.86 25.95 22.03
N ARG A 320 -1.83 25.08 22.32
CA ARG A 320 -3.18 25.48 22.64
C ARG A 320 -3.41 25.63 24.13
N ASP A 321 -4.18 26.66 24.47
CA ASP A 321 -4.76 26.79 25.80
C ASP A 321 -5.45 25.48 26.20
N GLU A 322 -5.22 25.03 27.43
CA GLU A 322 -5.77 23.79 27.99
C GLU A 322 -7.30 23.71 27.95
N LYS A 323 -7.99 24.82 27.70
CA LYS A 323 -9.46 24.89 27.66
C LYS A 323 -10.03 25.12 26.26
N ARG A 324 -9.19 25.24 25.22
CA ARG A 324 -9.68 25.54 23.87
C ARG A 324 -10.05 24.25 23.12
N PRO A 325 -11.24 24.22 22.50
CA PRO A 325 -11.61 23.12 21.64
C PRO A 325 -10.80 23.13 20.34
N PHE A 326 -10.55 21.95 19.79
CA PHE A 326 -9.93 21.78 18.49
C PHE A 326 -10.47 20.55 17.77
N THR A 327 -10.26 20.49 16.46
CA THR A 327 -10.65 19.34 15.65
C THR A 327 -9.45 18.79 14.91
N LEU A 328 -9.31 17.47 14.90
CA LEU A 328 -8.41 16.78 13.98
C LEU A 328 -9.25 16.23 12.82
N GLN A 329 -8.90 16.59 11.60
CA GLN A 329 -9.49 16.01 10.40
C GLN A 329 -8.65 14.80 9.99
N LEU A 330 -9.28 13.64 9.90
CA LEU A 330 -8.58 12.41 9.56
C LEU A 330 -8.38 12.37 8.04
N ARG A 331 -7.12 12.20 7.62
CA ARG A 331 -6.81 11.92 6.22
C ARG A 331 -7.43 10.57 5.83
N PRO A 332 -8.27 10.52 4.79
CA PRO A 332 -8.83 9.28 4.28
C PRO A 332 -7.79 8.51 3.44
N PRO A 333 -7.96 7.18 3.29
CA PRO A 333 -7.11 6.40 2.40
C PRO A 333 -7.34 6.77 0.93
N LEU A 334 -6.31 6.60 0.11
CA LEU A 334 -6.25 7.14 -1.26
C LEU A 334 -7.46 6.82 -2.17
N LEU A 335 -8.06 5.63 -2.06
CA LEU A 335 -9.25 5.27 -2.87
C LEU A 335 -10.56 5.88 -2.36
N GLU A 336 -10.68 6.13 -1.05
CA GLU A 336 -11.91 6.65 -0.46
C GLU A 336 -12.10 8.15 -0.70
N ASP A 337 -11.04 8.89 -1.04
CA ASP A 337 -11.17 10.27 -1.51
C ASP A 337 -11.93 10.38 -2.84
N ARG A 338 -11.90 9.30 -3.65
CA ARG A 338 -12.45 9.29 -5.01
C ARG A 338 -13.77 8.53 -5.13
N ILE A 339 -14.03 7.60 -4.22
CA ILE A 339 -15.34 6.94 -4.09
C ILE A 339 -16.16 7.79 -3.11
N SER A 340 -17.26 8.39 -3.58
CA SER A 340 -18.12 9.27 -2.77
C SER A 340 -18.28 8.72 -1.34
N PRO A 341 -17.87 9.47 -0.30
CA PRO A 341 -17.92 8.96 1.07
C PRO A 341 -19.36 8.57 1.36
N GLN A 342 -19.58 7.33 1.82
CA GLN A 342 -20.89 6.81 2.22
C GLN A 342 -21.34 7.51 3.52
N ARG A 343 -21.65 8.80 3.40
CA ARG A 343 -22.17 9.63 4.46
C ARG A 343 -23.56 9.14 4.81
N ALA A 344 -23.85 9.04 6.10
CA ALA A 344 -25.19 8.73 6.59
C ALA A 344 -26.21 9.68 5.94
N GLN A 345 -27.30 9.10 5.43
CA GLN A 345 -28.38 9.88 4.85
C GLN A 345 -28.96 10.82 5.90
N VAL A 346 -29.11 12.09 5.52
CA VAL A 346 -29.70 13.13 6.39
C VAL A 346 -31.06 13.49 5.83
N THR A 347 -32.09 13.42 6.68
CA THR A 347 -33.46 13.79 6.32
C THR A 347 -33.55 15.26 5.92
N ASP A 348 -34.49 15.59 5.03
CA ASP A 348 -34.68 16.97 4.56
C ASP A 348 -35.01 17.93 5.71
N VAL A 349 -35.74 17.46 6.73
CA VAL A 349 -36.05 18.24 7.92
C VAL A 349 -34.79 18.62 8.70
N ALA A 350 -33.86 17.68 8.89
CA ALA A 350 -32.59 17.95 9.57
C ALA A 350 -31.71 18.90 8.74
N ARG A 351 -31.68 18.74 7.41
CA ARG A 351 -30.95 19.63 6.50
C ARG A 351 -31.48 21.07 6.57
N ARG A 352 -32.81 21.27 6.53
CA ARG A 352 -33.44 22.60 6.67
C ARG A 352 -33.15 23.27 8.01
N ARG A 353 -32.84 22.50 9.05
CA ARG A 353 -32.47 23.01 10.39
C ARG A 353 -30.96 23.26 10.54
N GLY A 354 -30.19 23.16 9.47
CA GLY A 354 -28.74 23.35 9.52
C GLY A 354 -28.04 22.25 10.33
N LEU A 355 -28.54 21.01 10.23
CA LEU A 355 -27.99 19.81 10.85
C LEU A 355 -27.51 18.80 9.78
N GLY A 356 -27.13 19.28 8.60
CA GLY A 356 -26.57 18.49 7.51
C GLY A 356 -25.05 18.35 7.58
N TRP A 357 -24.49 17.57 6.67
CA TRP A 357 -23.05 17.37 6.56
C TRP A 357 -22.30 18.65 6.18
N GLN A 358 -22.90 19.48 5.32
CA GLN A 358 -22.35 20.80 4.97
C GLN A 358 -22.28 21.72 6.18
N ASP A 359 -23.28 21.67 7.07
CA ASP A 359 -23.30 22.46 8.30
C ASP A 359 -22.24 21.98 9.30
N LEU A 360 -22.01 20.66 9.38
CA LEU A 360 -20.92 20.12 10.18
C LEU A 360 -19.57 20.60 9.66
N ASP A 361 -19.33 20.47 8.35
CA ASP A 361 -18.08 20.94 7.73
C ASP A 361 -17.88 22.45 8.01
N ALA A 362 -18.95 23.25 7.96
CA ALA A 362 -18.90 24.68 8.31
C ALA A 362 -18.60 24.93 9.80
N VAL A 363 -19.21 24.19 10.72
CA VAL A 363 -18.99 24.33 12.17
C VAL A 363 -17.57 23.88 12.58
N VAL A 364 -17.04 22.84 11.92
CA VAL A 364 -15.67 22.39 12.12
C VAL A 364 -14.67 23.46 11.68
N LYS A 365 -14.90 24.13 10.55
CA LYS A 365 -14.03 25.22 10.05
C LYS A 365 -13.90 26.41 11.00
N VAL A 366 -14.86 26.63 11.89
CA VAL A 366 -14.80 27.71 12.90
C VAL A 366 -13.84 27.36 14.05
N THR A 367 -13.60 26.07 14.26
CA THR A 367 -12.71 25.57 15.31
C THR A 367 -11.30 25.37 14.74
N PRO A 368 -10.21 25.62 15.49
CA PRO A 368 -8.87 25.28 15.04
C PRO A 368 -8.79 23.82 14.58
N SER A 369 -8.46 23.60 13.31
CA SER A 369 -8.44 22.28 12.67
C SER A 369 -7.09 21.99 12.02
N ARG A 370 -6.65 20.73 12.07
CA ARG A 370 -5.50 20.21 11.31
C ARG A 370 -5.84 18.87 10.72
N GLU A 371 -5.41 18.67 9.49
CA GLU A 371 -5.46 17.36 8.86
C GLU A 371 -4.34 16.49 9.42
N VAL A 372 -4.67 15.27 9.81
CA VAL A 372 -3.73 14.33 10.42
C VAL A 372 -3.95 12.92 9.86
N SER A 373 -2.86 12.21 9.69
CA SER A 373 -2.86 10.77 9.41
C SER A 373 -3.14 9.96 10.68
N PRO A 374 -3.65 8.72 10.52
CA PRO A 374 -3.73 7.77 11.63
C PRO A 374 -2.38 7.52 12.32
N GLY A 375 -1.27 7.60 11.57
CA GLY A 375 0.08 7.46 12.12
C GLY A 375 0.48 8.58 13.07
N GLU A 376 0.20 9.83 12.71
CA GLU A 376 0.44 10.99 13.59
C GLU A 376 -0.38 10.89 14.89
N ILE A 377 -1.63 10.43 14.80
CA ILE A 377 -2.46 10.20 15.99
C ILE A 377 -1.90 9.07 16.83
N ALA A 378 -1.49 7.95 16.22
CA ALA A 378 -0.90 6.84 16.95
C ALA A 378 0.37 7.26 17.69
N ALA A 379 1.24 8.05 17.04
CA ALA A 379 2.44 8.60 17.65
C ALA A 379 2.10 9.53 18.82
N TRP A 380 1.18 10.48 18.63
CA TRP A 380 0.76 11.43 19.65
C TRP A 380 0.11 10.74 20.87
N LEU A 381 -0.82 9.81 20.66
CA LEU A 381 -1.46 9.08 21.75
C LEU A 381 -0.47 8.19 22.50
N SER A 382 0.53 7.63 21.81
CA SER A 382 1.56 6.80 22.45
C SER A 382 2.50 7.63 23.33
N GLN A 383 2.81 8.87 22.92
CA GLN A 383 3.64 9.81 23.68
C GLN A 383 2.91 10.37 24.91
N THR A 384 1.59 10.56 24.82
CA THR A 384 0.78 11.21 25.85
C THR A 384 0.03 10.25 26.78
N ASP A 385 0.25 8.94 26.63
CA ASP A 385 -0.54 7.91 27.33
C ASP A 385 -2.06 8.04 27.12
N GLY A 386 -2.44 8.48 25.92
CA GLY A 386 -3.82 8.67 25.52
C GLY A 386 -4.63 7.37 25.49
N LYS A 387 -5.95 7.49 25.67
CA LYS A 387 -6.86 6.34 25.55
C LYS A 387 -6.94 5.87 24.09
N PRO A 388 -7.00 4.55 23.85
CA PRO A 388 -7.23 4.03 22.51
C PRO A 388 -8.52 4.59 21.89
N ILE A 389 -8.46 4.89 20.60
CA ILE A 389 -9.59 5.38 19.79
C ILE A 389 -9.78 4.41 18.64
N ASP A 390 -11.01 4.06 18.29
CA ASP A 390 -11.27 3.30 17.07
C ASP A 390 -11.53 4.25 15.90
N LEU A 391 -10.60 4.34 14.94
CA LEU A 391 -10.79 5.19 13.77
C LEU A 391 -11.68 4.55 12.68
N ARG A 392 -12.06 3.27 12.81
CA ARG A 392 -12.68 2.48 11.73
C ARG A 392 -14.08 1.97 12.03
N ARG A 393 -14.42 1.63 13.28
CA ARG A 393 -15.72 1.04 13.64
C ARG A 393 -16.64 1.98 14.42
N PRO A 394 -17.98 1.91 14.23
CA PRO A 394 -18.70 1.07 13.25
C PRO A 394 -18.60 1.58 11.80
N SER A 395 -18.09 2.80 11.63
CA SER A 395 -17.72 3.39 10.35
C SER A 395 -16.52 4.31 10.58
N ARG A 396 -15.85 4.67 9.50
CA ARG A 396 -14.68 5.55 9.51
C ARG A 396 -14.96 6.84 10.29
N ALA A 397 -14.06 7.18 11.21
CA ALA A 397 -14.01 8.51 11.80
C ALA A 397 -13.49 9.50 10.75
N ARG A 398 -14.21 10.60 10.54
CA ARG A 398 -13.83 11.70 9.65
C ARG A 398 -13.15 12.83 10.43
N PHE A 399 -13.65 13.09 11.62
CA PHE A 399 -13.10 14.09 12.53
C PHE A 399 -12.97 13.53 13.94
N LEU A 400 -11.95 13.97 14.67
CA LEU A 400 -11.86 13.82 16.12
C LEU A 400 -12.03 15.21 16.72
N PHE A 401 -13.11 15.41 17.46
CA PHE A 401 -13.37 16.67 18.15
C PHE A 401 -12.90 16.58 19.60
N PHE A 402 -12.11 17.56 20.02
CA PHE A 402 -11.61 17.69 21.39
C PHE A 402 -12.22 18.94 22.01
N ARG A 403 -12.79 18.79 23.21
CA ARG A 403 -13.26 19.93 24.02
C ARG A 403 -12.09 20.67 24.67
N SER A 404 -11.08 19.91 25.04
CA SER A 404 -9.78 20.35 25.54
C SER A 404 -8.72 19.31 25.17
N PRO A 405 -7.42 19.65 25.20
CA PRO A 405 -6.34 18.67 25.03
C PRO A 405 -6.36 17.49 26.01
N SER A 406 -6.90 17.71 27.23
CA SER A 406 -7.02 16.68 28.26
C SER A 406 -8.27 15.80 28.14
N ASP A 407 -9.28 16.25 27.39
CA ASP A 407 -10.54 15.51 27.25
C ASP A 407 -10.41 14.37 26.24
N PRO A 408 -11.13 13.25 26.45
CA PRO A 408 -11.19 12.19 25.46
C PRO A 408 -11.85 12.72 24.17
N PRO A 409 -11.31 12.35 22.99
CA PRO A 409 -11.89 12.78 21.73
C PRO A 409 -13.28 12.21 21.51
N TYR A 410 -14.11 13.02 20.85
CA TYR A 410 -15.36 12.57 20.28
C TYR A 410 -15.17 12.26 18.78
N PRO A 411 -15.20 10.98 18.37
CA PRO A 411 -15.10 10.62 16.97
C PRO A 411 -16.41 10.93 16.23
N ILE A 412 -16.31 11.74 15.17
CA ILE A 412 -17.41 12.05 14.26
C ILE A 412 -17.24 11.18 13.02
N ARG A 413 -18.20 10.29 12.77
CA ARG A 413 -18.06 9.20 11.81
C ARG A 413 -18.96 9.36 10.60
N ASP A 414 -18.49 8.95 9.43
CA ASP A 414 -19.24 9.06 8.17
C ASP A 414 -20.60 8.34 8.23
N GLY A 415 -20.69 7.19 8.91
CA GLY A 415 -21.93 6.43 9.06
C GLY A 415 -22.89 6.95 10.14
N SER A 416 -22.63 8.09 10.77
CA SER A 416 -23.48 8.68 11.82
C SER A 416 -24.07 10.02 11.39
N PRO A 417 -25.37 10.31 11.64
CA PRO A 417 -25.94 11.62 11.34
C PRO A 417 -25.21 12.77 12.05
N PRO A 418 -24.93 13.90 11.37
CA PRO A 418 -24.04 14.94 11.90
C PRO A 418 -24.69 15.84 12.98
N GLY A 419 -26.02 15.82 13.13
CA GLY A 419 -26.75 16.76 13.99
C GLY A 419 -26.34 16.74 15.47
N ARG A 420 -25.97 15.57 16.02
CA ARG A 420 -25.47 15.46 17.39
C ARG A 420 -24.09 16.11 17.54
N ALA A 421 -23.20 15.90 16.58
CA ALA A 421 -21.87 16.48 16.57
C ALA A 421 -21.94 18.01 16.46
N ILE A 422 -22.78 18.53 15.54
CA ILE A 422 -23.03 19.97 15.38
C ILE A 422 -23.49 20.62 16.69
N SER A 423 -24.49 20.02 17.34
CA SER A 423 -25.03 20.53 18.59
C SER A 423 -23.97 20.58 19.69
N MET A 424 -23.14 19.54 19.79
CA MET A 424 -22.05 19.47 20.76
C MET A 424 -20.98 20.53 20.49
N ILE A 425 -20.52 20.71 19.26
CA ILE A 425 -19.49 21.71 18.93
C ILE A 425 -20.02 23.11 19.24
N ARG A 426 -21.26 23.42 18.84
CA ARG A 426 -21.90 24.71 19.11
C ARG A 426 -22.10 24.99 20.61
N GLN A 427 -22.29 23.96 21.44
CA GLN A 427 -22.41 24.12 22.88
C GLN A 427 -21.08 24.48 23.54
N VAL A 428 -19.97 23.96 23.02
CA VAL A 428 -18.63 24.21 23.56
C VAL A 428 -18.07 25.56 23.08
N GLN A 429 -18.57 26.07 21.95
CA GLN A 429 -18.22 27.39 21.41
C GLN A 429 -18.97 28.56 22.08
N LYS A 430 -20.05 28.28 22.83
CA LYS A 430 -20.78 29.27 23.64
C LYS A 430 -20.15 29.38 25.02
#